data_AF-A0A437ULM2-F1
#
_entry.id   AF-A0A437ULM2-F1
#
_cell.length_a   1.000
_cell.length_b   1.000
_cell.length_c   1.000
_cell.angle_alpha   90.00
_cell.angle_beta   90.00
_cell.angle_gamma   90.00
#
_symmetry.space_group_name_H-M   'P 1'
#
loop_
_entity.id
_entity.type
_entity.pdbx_description
1 polymer ?
#
loop_
_entity_poly.entity_id
_entity_poly.type
_entity_poly.pdbx_seq_one_letter_code
_entity_poly.pdbx_strand_id
1 'polypeptide(L)'
;MEKLSNGIKLDDKPIKKVDKFTERQNWLKPKRAKFKPGLMYRLSNSDCAYPIFGKLINEYRNTASFEIVDFNEIDRQFLKENNYRLIIKKKDAVELCRT
;
A
#
# COMPACT_ATOMS: atom_id res chain seq x y z
N MET A 1 -21.77 -54.77 -22.90
CA MET A 1 -20.82 -54.65 -21.77
C MET A 1 -19.75 -53.66 -22.24
N GLU A 2 -19.94 -52.38 -21.92
CA GLU A 2 -19.12 -51.61 -20.95
C GLU A 2 -17.78 -51.15 -21.56
N LYS A 3 -17.27 -49.92 -21.39
CA LYS A 3 -17.73 -48.65 -20.82
C LYS A 3 -16.73 -47.58 -21.33
N LEU A 4 -17.19 -46.33 -21.41
CA LEU A 4 -16.39 -45.13 -21.68
C LEU A 4 -15.24 -44.94 -20.68
N SER A 5 -14.12 -44.35 -21.12
CA SER A 5 -13.28 -43.53 -20.23
C SER A 5 -12.79 -42.28 -20.95
N ASN A 6 -13.21 -41.15 -20.38
CA ASN A 6 -12.97 -39.78 -20.79
C ASN A 6 -11.49 -39.38 -20.67
N GLY A 7 -10.99 -38.66 -21.68
CA GLY A 7 -9.74 -37.91 -21.62
C GLY A 7 -10.00 -36.47 -22.04
N ILE A 8 -9.81 -35.56 -21.09
CA ILE A 8 -10.23 -34.16 -21.05
C ILE A 8 -9.57 -33.33 -22.16
N LYS A 9 -10.37 -32.56 -22.92
CA LYS A 9 -9.87 -31.50 -23.80
C LYS A 9 -9.31 -30.38 -22.92
N LEU A 10 -8.01 -30.13 -23.00
CA LEU A 10 -7.42 -28.91 -22.46
C LEU A 10 -7.95 -27.74 -23.27
N ASP A 11 -8.83 -26.93 -22.65
CA ASP A 11 -9.24 -25.65 -23.19
C ASP A 11 -8.00 -24.74 -23.30
N ASP A 12 -7.40 -24.68 -24.49
CA ASP A 12 -6.49 -23.61 -24.91
C ASP A 12 -7.26 -22.28 -24.88
N LYS A 13 -7.47 -21.72 -23.69
CA LYS A 13 -7.89 -20.32 -23.56
C LYS A 13 -6.68 -19.47 -23.96
N PRO A 14 -6.74 -18.71 -25.07
CA PRO A 14 -5.67 -17.80 -25.38
C PRO A 14 -5.57 -16.79 -24.23
N ILE A 15 -4.40 -16.74 -23.59
CA ILE A 15 -4.04 -15.66 -22.65
C ILE A 15 -4.19 -14.38 -23.46
N LYS A 16 -5.29 -13.63 -23.26
CA LYS A 16 -5.51 -12.34 -23.90
C LYS A 16 -4.34 -11.44 -23.48
N LYS A 17 -3.37 -11.27 -24.38
CA LYS A 17 -2.35 -10.21 -24.26
C LYS A 17 -3.14 -8.90 -24.23
N VAL A 18 -3.19 -8.30 -23.05
CA VAL A 18 -3.85 -7.02 -22.84
C VAL A 18 -3.15 -6.03 -23.76
N ASP A 19 -3.88 -5.49 -24.73
CA ASP A 19 -3.33 -4.56 -25.69
C ASP A 19 -2.73 -3.34 -24.95
N LYS A 20 -1.61 -2.82 -25.46
CA LYS A 20 -0.84 -1.72 -24.84
C LYS A 20 -1.69 -0.48 -24.59
N PHE A 21 -2.75 -0.26 -25.37
CA PHE A 21 -3.71 0.83 -25.19
C PHE A 21 -4.59 0.61 -23.95
N THR A 22 -5.02 -0.63 -23.72
CA THR A 22 -5.83 -1.01 -22.54
C THR A 22 -5.00 -0.93 -21.25
N GLU A 23 -3.70 -1.27 -21.32
CA GLU A 23 -2.77 -0.99 -20.23
C GLU A 23 -2.66 0.50 -19.93
N ARG A 24 -2.48 1.35 -20.96
CA ARG A 24 -2.37 2.81 -20.79
C ARG A 24 -3.63 3.44 -20.19
N GLN A 25 -4.83 2.95 -20.52
CA GLN A 25 -6.06 3.41 -19.89
C GLN A 25 -6.14 3.05 -18.40
N ASN A 26 -5.58 1.91 -17.98
CA ASN A 26 -5.47 1.57 -16.56
C ASN A 26 -4.47 2.46 -15.79
N TRP A 27 -3.53 3.13 -16.47
CA TRP A 27 -2.64 4.10 -15.82
C TRP A 27 -3.35 5.42 -15.50
N LEU A 28 -4.39 5.75 -16.26
CA LEU A 28 -5.21 6.96 -16.08
C LEU A 28 -6.36 6.76 -15.09
N LYS A 29 -6.67 5.51 -14.71
CA LYS A 29 -7.66 5.26 -13.65
C LYS A 29 -7.11 5.82 -12.34
N PRO A 30 -7.87 6.67 -11.63
CA PRO A 30 -7.48 7.10 -10.30
C PRO A 30 -7.33 5.85 -9.44
N LYS A 31 -6.09 5.55 -9.03
CA LYS A 31 -5.83 4.47 -8.09
C LYS A 31 -6.57 4.82 -6.81
N ARG A 32 -7.44 3.91 -6.35
CA ARG A 32 -8.18 4.07 -5.10
C ARG A 32 -7.22 4.46 -3.98
N ALA A 33 -7.54 5.53 -3.28
CA ALA A 33 -6.83 5.93 -2.07
C ALA A 33 -6.83 4.75 -1.10
N LYS A 34 -5.65 4.36 -0.62
CA LYS A 34 -5.47 3.31 0.38
C LYS A 34 -5.77 3.87 1.77
N PHE A 35 -5.40 5.12 2.02
CA PHE A 35 -5.50 5.75 3.32
C PHE A 35 -6.67 6.71 3.36
N LYS A 36 -7.32 6.77 4.51
CA LYS A 36 -8.38 7.74 4.83
C LYS A 36 -7.79 8.91 5.62
N PRO A 37 -8.15 10.16 5.27
CA PRO A 37 -7.80 11.32 6.09
C PRO A 37 -8.45 11.24 7.47
N GLY A 38 -7.83 11.85 8.48
CA GLY A 38 -8.34 11.90 9.85
C GLY A 38 -8.16 10.64 10.70
N LEU A 39 -7.61 9.55 10.13
CA LEU A 39 -7.26 8.34 10.88
C LEU A 39 -5.80 8.36 11.36
N MET A 40 -5.55 7.57 12.39
CA MET A 40 -4.22 7.31 12.94
C MET A 40 -3.62 6.07 12.26
N TYR A 41 -2.34 6.15 11.93
CA TYR A 41 -1.60 5.05 11.33
C TYR A 41 -0.38 4.73 12.17
N ARG A 42 -0.13 3.43 12.35
CA ARG A 42 1.17 2.92 12.81
C ARG A 42 2.08 2.81 11.60
N LEU A 43 3.25 3.43 11.69
CA LEU A 43 4.23 3.53 10.63
C LEU A 43 5.49 2.77 11.01
N SER A 44 6.04 2.04 10.05
CA SER A 44 7.34 1.40 10.15
C SER A 44 8.33 2.13 9.25
N ASN A 45 9.38 2.67 9.85
CA ASN A 45 10.52 3.26 9.15
C ASN A 45 11.80 2.56 9.60
N SER A 46 12.70 2.24 8.68
CA SER A 46 14.00 1.63 8.99
C SER A 46 14.89 2.54 9.82
N ASP A 47 14.67 3.85 9.74
CA ASP A 47 15.47 4.86 10.44
C ASP A 47 14.95 5.12 11.87
N CYS A 48 13.82 4.52 12.25
CA CYS A 48 13.28 4.59 13.61
C CYS A 48 13.44 3.24 14.31
N ALA A 49 13.96 3.26 15.52
CA ALA A 49 14.10 2.06 16.33
C ALA A 49 12.75 1.52 16.81
N TYR A 50 11.76 2.41 16.95
CA TYR A 50 10.42 2.08 17.41
C TYR A 50 9.35 2.42 16.37
N PRO A 51 8.18 1.76 16.44
CA PRO A 51 7.03 2.20 15.67
C PRO A 51 6.65 3.64 16.03
N ILE A 52 6.37 4.43 15.01
CA ILE A 52 5.89 5.80 15.15
C ILE A 52 4.45 5.87 14.65
N PHE A 53 3.70 6.84 15.15
CA PHE A 53 2.30 7.02 14.80
C PHE A 53 2.07 8.37 14.15
N GLY A 54 1.25 8.38 13.10
CA GLY A 54 1.02 9.60 12.34
C GLY A 54 -0.34 9.68 11.67
N LYS A 55 -0.68 10.90 11.27
CA LYS A 55 -1.88 11.23 10.50
C LYS A 55 -1.53 11.47 9.05
N LEU A 56 -2.39 11.01 8.15
CA LEU A 56 -2.20 11.20 6.71
C LEU A 56 -2.25 12.71 6.37
N ILE A 57 -1.21 13.21 5.71
CA ILE A 57 -1.20 14.53 5.07
C ILE A 57 -1.61 14.38 3.60
N ASN A 58 -0.90 13.51 2.88
CA ASN A 58 -1.13 13.30 1.45
C ASN A 58 -0.78 11.88 1.02
N GLU A 59 -1.46 11.36 0.01
CA GLU A 59 -1.23 10.04 -0.55
C GLU A 59 -0.71 10.14 -1.99
N TYR A 60 0.38 9.43 -2.28
CA TYR A 60 0.99 9.34 -3.61
C TYR A 60 0.75 7.95 -4.22
N ARG A 61 1.36 7.65 -5.38
CA ARG A 61 1.14 6.36 -6.06
C ARG A 61 1.52 5.15 -5.20
N ASN A 62 2.71 5.16 -4.60
CA ASN A 62 3.28 4.04 -3.83
C ASN A 62 3.66 4.41 -2.38
N THR A 63 3.60 5.70 -2.06
CA THR A 63 3.98 6.26 -0.75
C THR A 63 2.86 7.16 -0.23
N ALA A 64 2.95 7.57 1.03
CA ALA A 64 2.12 8.58 1.63
C ALA A 64 2.96 9.40 2.63
N SER A 65 2.63 10.69 2.74
CA SER A 65 3.23 11.59 3.71
C SER A 65 2.36 11.63 4.97
N PHE A 66 3.00 11.50 6.12
CA PHE A 66 2.36 11.50 7.42
C PHE A 66 2.97 12.58 8.32
N GLU A 67 2.12 13.25 9.09
CA GLU A 67 2.50 14.04 10.25
C GLU A 67 2.64 13.12 11.45
N ILE A 68 3.79 13.11 12.09
CA ILE A 68 4.07 12.25 13.24
C ILE A 68 3.49 12.90 14.50
N VAL A 69 2.68 12.14 15.23
CA VAL A 69 1.96 12.61 16.41
C VAL A 69 2.38 11.90 17.70
N ASP A 70 2.94 10.69 17.60
CA ASP A 70 3.46 9.94 18.73
C ASP A 70 4.68 9.12 18.29
N PHE A 71 5.71 9.12 19.12
CA PHE A 71 7.02 8.55 18.83
C PHE A 71 7.82 8.29 20.11
N ASN A 72 8.78 7.38 20.04
CA ASN A 72 9.72 7.15 21.12
C ASN A 72 10.81 8.24 21.15
N GLU A 73 11.20 8.70 22.35
CA GLU A 73 12.20 9.75 22.52
C GLU A 73 13.55 9.44 21.88
N ILE A 74 13.92 8.17 21.75
CA ILE A 74 15.14 7.73 21.05
C ILE A 74 15.15 8.22 19.58
N ASP A 75 13.98 8.26 18.93
CA ASP A 75 13.83 8.67 17.53
C ASP A 75 13.65 10.20 17.37
N ARG A 76 13.63 10.96 18.47
CA ARG A 76 13.30 12.41 18.49
C ARG A 76 14.21 13.22 17.57
N GLN A 77 15.51 12.98 17.59
CA GLN A 77 16.48 13.77 16.82
C GLN A 77 16.24 13.60 15.31
N PHE A 78 16.10 12.36 14.84
CA PHE A 78 15.77 12.04 13.45
C PHE A 78 14.45 12.68 13.02
N LEU A 79 13.41 12.59 13.87
CA LEU A 79 12.11 13.18 13.57
C LEU A 79 12.14 14.70 13.52
N LYS A 80 12.94 15.34 14.38
CA LYS A 80 13.14 16.79 14.38
C LYS A 80 13.81 17.27 13.09
N GLU A 81 14.82 16.55 12.60
CA GLU A 81 15.48 16.84 11.31
C GLU A 81 14.52 16.74 10.13
N ASN A 82 13.51 15.87 10.23
CA ASN A 82 12.44 15.70 9.24
C ASN A 82 11.20 16.57 9.52
N ASN A 83 11.29 17.52 10.46
CA ASN A 83 10.19 18.39 10.87
C ASN A 83 8.89 17.62 11.20
N TYR A 84 9.05 16.45 11.84
CA TYR A 84 7.99 15.53 12.21
C TYR A 84 7.09 15.08 11.04
N ARG A 85 7.64 15.04 9.83
CA ARG A 85 6.94 14.59 8.63
C ARG A 85 7.74 13.53 7.90
N LEU A 86 7.11 12.41 7.59
CA LEU A 86 7.78 11.30 6.92
C LEU A 86 6.98 10.79 5.72
N ILE A 87 7.70 10.43 4.67
CA ILE A 87 7.16 9.76 3.50
C ILE A 87 7.38 8.26 3.66
N ILE A 88 6.30 7.52 3.85
CA ILE A 88 6.31 6.08 4.11
C ILE A 88 5.73 5.34 2.92
N LYS A 89 6.29 4.17 2.57
CA LYS A 89 5.68 3.30 1.55
C LYS A 89 4.34 2.79 2.06
N LYS A 90 3.35 2.72 1.18
CA LYS A 90 1.98 2.31 1.57
C LYS A 90 1.90 0.97 2.29
N LYS A 91 2.84 0.06 2.03
CA LYS A 91 2.90 -1.27 2.67
C LYS A 91 3.40 -1.23 4.11
N ASP A 92 4.12 -0.17 4.49
CA ASP A 92 4.79 -0.02 5.77
C ASP A 92 3.96 0.89 6.73
N ALA A 93 2.70 1.14 6.38
CA ALA A 93 1.75 1.89 7.19
C ALA A 93 0.45 1.10 7.36
N VAL A 94 -0.01 1.00 8.61
CA VAL A 94 -1.17 0.21 9.03
C VAL A 94 -2.17 1.12 9.75
N GLU A 95 -3.43 1.08 9.32
CA GLU A 95 -4.52 1.81 9.98
C GLU A 95 -4.75 1.27 11.38
N LEU A 96 -4.80 2.17 12.38
CA LEU A 96 -5.25 1.82 13.72
C LEU A 96 -6.75 2.07 13.80
N CYS A 97 -7.56 1.00 13.64
CA CYS A 97 -8.99 1.10 13.88
C CYS A 97 -9.25 1.55 15.32
N ARG A 98 -10.16 2.53 15.50
CA ARG A 98 -10.84 2.70 16.79
C ARG A 98 -11.67 1.45 17.02
N THR A 99 -11.33 0.68 18.04
CA THR A 99 -12.20 -0.39 18.56
C THR A 99 -13.40 0.23 19.24
#